data_AF-A0A0A2EAT6-F1
#
_entry.id   AF-A0A0A2EAT6-F1
#
_cell.length_a   1.000
_cell.length_b   1.000
_cell.length_c   1.000
_cell.angle_alpha   90.00
_cell.angle_beta   90.00
_cell.angle_gamma   90.00
#
_symmetry.space_group_name_H-M   'P 1'
#
loop_
_entity.id
_entity.type
_entity.pdbx_description
1 polymer ?
#
loop_
_entity_poly.entity_id
_entity_poly.type
_entity_poly.pdbx_seq_one_letter_code
_entity_poly.pdbx_strand_id
1 'polypeptide(L)'
;MSEEKVIRYSDEELAEFREIILKKLDQAKRDYDQLRAGASNNSGNDVMDTSPTFKLLEEGAATLSKEEAGKMAQRLSKFIQNLQAALIRIENKTYGVCRETGKLIPKERLRAVPHATLSIEAKLNEKK
;
A
#
# COMPACT_ATOMS: atom_id res chain seq x y z
N MET A 1 -40.44 -15.21 -2.91
CA MET A 1 -39.39 -14.78 -1.96
C MET A 1 -38.09 -14.85 -2.72
N SER A 2 -37.56 -13.71 -3.16
CA SER A 2 -36.35 -13.68 -3.98
C SER A 2 -35.15 -14.01 -3.09
N GLU A 3 -34.53 -15.15 -3.32
CA GLU A 3 -33.24 -15.51 -2.73
C GLU A 3 -32.21 -14.47 -3.19
N GLU A 4 -31.98 -13.46 -2.34
CA GLU A 4 -30.95 -12.47 -2.57
C GLU A 4 -29.60 -13.19 -2.51
N LYS A 5 -29.08 -13.49 -3.71
CA LYS A 5 -27.85 -14.24 -3.90
C LYS A 5 -26.71 -13.48 -3.22
N VAL A 6 -26.35 -13.89 -2.00
CA VAL A 6 -25.32 -13.20 -1.21
C VAL A 6 -24.00 -13.31 -1.96
N ILE A 7 -23.59 -12.21 -2.59
CA ILE A 7 -22.41 -12.12 -3.46
C ILE A 7 -21.18 -12.00 -2.55
N ARG A 8 -20.73 -13.11 -1.96
CA ARG A 8 -19.58 -13.14 -1.02
C ARG A 8 -18.64 -14.31 -1.29
N TYR A 9 -17.38 -14.15 -0.87
CA TYR A 9 -16.40 -15.23 -0.81
C TYR A 9 -16.65 -16.15 0.39
N SER A 10 -16.14 -17.38 0.29
CA SER A 10 -16.18 -18.35 1.40
C SER A 10 -15.26 -17.93 2.54
N ASP A 11 -15.59 -18.33 3.78
CA ASP A 11 -14.80 -17.97 4.96
C ASP A 11 -13.35 -18.48 4.87
N GLU A 12 -13.15 -19.65 4.23
CA GLU A 12 -11.83 -20.22 3.94
C GLU A 12 -10.99 -19.31 3.04
N GLU A 13 -11.55 -18.83 1.92
CA GLU A 13 -10.87 -17.92 1.00
C GLU A 13 -10.55 -16.58 1.70
N LEU A 14 -11.48 -16.09 2.51
CA LEU A 14 -11.31 -14.88 3.31
C LEU A 14 -10.15 -15.01 4.32
N ALA A 15 -9.99 -16.17 4.94
CA ALA A 15 -8.88 -16.47 5.84
C ALA A 15 -7.53 -16.46 5.11
N GLU A 16 -7.46 -17.08 3.91
CA GLU A 16 -6.25 -17.02 3.07
C GLU A 16 -5.87 -15.56 2.75
N PHE A 17 -6.84 -14.74 2.33
CA PHE A 17 -6.59 -13.33 2.04
C PHE A 17 -6.14 -12.55 3.27
N ARG A 18 -6.72 -12.83 4.44
CA ARG A 18 -6.33 -12.21 5.71
C ARG A 18 -4.86 -12.45 6.02
N GLU A 19 -4.38 -13.69 5.89
CA GLU A 19 -2.97 -14.02 6.13
C GLU A 19 -2.04 -13.32 5.13
N ILE A 20 -2.41 -13.27 3.85
CA ILE A 20 -1.64 -12.56 2.82
C ILE A 20 -1.56 -11.06 3.13
N ILE A 21 -2.68 -10.46 3.56
CA ILE A 21 -2.74 -9.04 3.93
C ILE A 21 -1.88 -8.76 5.16
N LEU A 22 -1.92 -9.61 6.18
CA LEU A 22 -1.10 -9.46 7.38
C LEU A 22 0.40 -9.52 7.05
N LYS A 23 0.82 -10.48 6.23
CA LYS A 23 2.22 -10.57 5.76
C LYS A 23 2.63 -9.31 5.01
N LYS A 24 1.79 -8.81 4.08
CA LYS A 24 2.07 -7.57 3.34
C LYS A 24 2.05 -6.32 4.23
N LEU A 25 1.24 -6.30 5.28
CA LEU A 25 1.17 -5.20 6.23
C LEU A 25 2.45 -5.10 7.07
N ASP A 26 2.97 -6.24 7.54
CA ASP A 26 4.25 -6.28 8.25
C ASP A 26 5.39 -5.79 7.34
N GLN A 27 5.45 -6.30 6.11
CA GLN A 27 6.44 -5.86 5.12
C GLN A 27 6.34 -4.34 4.86
N ALA A 28 5.15 -3.83 4.57
CA ALA A 28 4.95 -2.41 4.30
C ALA A 28 5.30 -1.51 5.49
N LYS A 29 5.06 -1.98 6.73
CA LYS A 29 5.49 -1.27 7.94
C LYS A 29 7.01 -1.21 8.05
N ARG A 30 7.71 -2.31 7.77
CA ARG A 30 9.19 -2.34 7.76
C ARG A 30 9.75 -1.40 6.70
N ASP A 31 9.20 -1.43 5.49
CA ASP A 31 9.60 -0.51 4.42
C ASP A 31 9.37 0.96 4.80
N TYR A 32 8.23 1.27 5.43
CA TYR A 32 7.93 2.62 5.91
C TYR A 32 8.90 3.07 7.01
N ASP A 33 9.19 2.19 7.98
CA ASP A 33 10.14 2.48 9.05
C ASP A 33 11.56 2.69 8.50
N GLN A 34 11.98 1.86 7.53
CA GLN A 34 13.27 1.99 6.86
C GLN A 34 13.40 3.32 6.09
N LEU A 35 12.36 3.76 5.40
CA LEU A 35 12.36 5.07 4.74
C LEU A 35 12.40 6.23 5.75
N ARG A 36 11.67 6.09 6.86
CA ARG A 36 11.66 7.09 7.93
C ARG A 36 13.01 7.16 8.65
N ALA A 37 13.63 6.01 8.91
CA ALA A 37 14.95 5.87 9.48
C ALA A 37 16.01 6.39 8.51
N GLY A 38 15.94 6.09 7.22
CA GLY A 38 16.85 6.64 6.20
C GLY A 38 16.75 8.16 6.04
N ALA A 39 15.56 8.73 6.17
CA ALA A 39 15.36 10.18 6.20
C ALA A 39 15.91 10.84 7.48
N SER A 40 15.92 10.11 8.61
CA SER A 40 16.42 10.59 9.91
C SER A 40 17.91 10.28 10.14
N ASN A 41 18.46 9.25 9.48
CA ASN A 41 19.86 8.83 9.52
C ASN A 41 20.74 9.72 8.64
N ASN A 42 20.61 11.03 8.84
CA ASN A 42 21.66 12.00 8.56
C ASN A 42 22.71 12.03 9.71
N SER A 43 22.59 11.16 10.71
CA SER A 43 23.59 10.98 11.77
C SER A 43 24.64 9.97 11.32
N GLY A 44 25.73 10.47 10.75
CA GLY A 44 26.95 9.67 10.63
C GLY A 44 27.84 9.91 9.42
N ASN A 45 27.54 10.85 8.52
CA ASN A 45 28.54 11.25 7.53
C ASN A 45 29.53 12.23 8.18
N ASP A 46 30.54 11.65 8.82
CA ASP A 46 31.81 12.24 9.23
C ASP A 46 32.61 12.67 7.98
N VAL A 47 32.09 13.65 7.23
CA VAL A 47 32.79 14.23 6.07
C VAL A 47 33.55 15.48 6.51
N MET A 48 34.58 15.24 7.33
CA MET A 48 35.53 16.26 7.80
C MET A 48 36.56 16.68 6.73
N ASP A 49 36.54 16.15 5.49
CA ASP A 49 37.56 16.49 4.49
C ASP A 49 37.15 16.28 3.01
N THR A 50 36.21 17.07 2.47
CA THR A 50 36.04 17.19 1.00
C THR A 50 35.66 18.61 0.58
N SER A 51 36.37 19.12 -0.44
CA SER A 51 36.33 20.47 -1.01
C SER A 51 34.92 21.07 -1.25
N PRO A 52 34.74 22.41 -1.13
CA PRO A 52 33.43 23.09 -1.18
C PRO A 52 32.62 22.88 -2.46
N THR A 53 33.26 22.51 -3.58
CA THR A 53 32.59 22.24 -4.86
C THR A 53 31.82 20.90 -4.88
N PHE A 54 32.23 19.91 -4.09
CA PHE A 54 31.55 18.61 -4.01
C PHE A 54 30.27 18.69 -3.16
N LYS A 55 30.29 19.54 -2.12
CA LYS A 55 29.17 19.76 -1.20
C LYS A 55 27.93 20.31 -1.90
N LEU A 56 28.09 21.26 -2.83
CA LEU A 56 26.98 21.86 -3.56
C LEU A 56 26.25 20.86 -4.49
N LEU A 57 26.98 19.91 -5.09
CA LEU A 57 26.40 18.88 -5.95
C LEU A 57 25.71 17.78 -5.14
N GLU A 58 26.29 17.41 -4.00
CA GLU A 58 25.72 16.43 -3.06
C GLU A 58 24.47 16.95 -2.35
N GLU A 59 24.42 18.24 -2.00
CA GLU A 59 23.20 18.86 -1.43
C GLU A 59 22.02 18.85 -2.41
N GLY A 60 22.28 18.99 -3.72
CA GLY A 60 21.27 18.81 -4.77
C GLY A 60 20.76 17.37 -4.90
N ALA A 61 21.65 16.38 -4.80
CA ALA A 61 21.28 14.96 -4.83
C ALA A 61 20.55 14.51 -3.54
N ALA A 62 20.97 15.03 -2.39
CA ALA A 62 20.38 14.73 -1.10
C ALA A 62 18.96 15.32 -0.95
N THR A 63 18.72 16.52 -1.50
CA THR A 63 17.38 17.13 -1.51
C THR A 63 16.41 16.37 -2.40
N LEU A 64 16.84 15.94 -3.60
CA LEU A 64 16.03 15.09 -4.49
C LEU A 64 15.70 13.74 -3.82
N SER A 65 16.69 13.09 -3.22
CA SER A 65 16.52 11.80 -2.53
C SER A 65 15.54 11.89 -1.36
N LYS A 66 15.57 12.97 -0.58
CA LYS A 66 14.64 13.22 0.52
C LYS A 66 13.21 13.45 0.03
N GLU A 67 13.01 14.17 -1.07
CA GLU A 67 11.69 14.39 -1.64
C GLU A 67 11.08 13.10 -2.19
N GLU A 68 11.87 12.28 -2.87
CA GLU A 68 11.44 10.96 -3.34
C GLU A 68 11.08 10.01 -2.19
N ALA A 69 11.90 9.97 -1.14
CA ALA A 69 11.63 9.21 0.07
C ALA A 69 10.34 9.67 0.76
N GLY A 70 10.08 10.98 0.83
CA GLY A 70 8.85 11.54 1.37
C GLY A 70 7.60 11.12 0.59
N LYS A 71 7.64 11.22 -0.76
CA LYS A 71 6.56 10.76 -1.63
C LYS A 71 6.32 9.25 -1.49
N MET A 72 7.39 8.46 -1.37
CA MET A 72 7.29 7.01 -1.18
C MET A 72 6.70 6.66 0.19
N ALA A 73 7.10 7.34 1.25
CA ALA A 73 6.57 7.16 2.59
C ALA A 73 5.06 7.50 2.65
N GLN A 74 4.62 8.56 1.97
CA GLN A 74 3.18 8.88 1.86
C GLN A 74 2.39 7.76 1.16
N ARG A 75 2.94 7.19 0.08
CA ARG A 75 2.30 6.07 -0.63
C ARG A 75 2.21 4.82 0.24
N LEU A 76 3.28 4.49 0.97
CA LEU A 76 3.31 3.35 1.89
C LEU A 76 2.34 3.54 3.06
N SER A 77 2.27 4.73 3.64
CA SER A 77 1.29 5.05 4.69
C SER A 77 -0.15 4.79 4.21
N LYS A 78 -0.49 5.31 3.02
CA LYS A 78 -1.80 5.06 2.40
C LYS A 78 -2.03 3.57 2.11
N PHE A 79 -1.00 2.85 1.67
CA PHE A 79 -1.06 1.41 1.43
C PHE A 79 -1.36 0.63 2.72
N ILE A 80 -0.68 0.95 3.84
CA ILE A 80 -0.93 0.36 5.15
C ILE A 80 -2.38 0.60 5.59
N GLN A 81 -2.88 1.84 5.47
CA GLN A 81 -4.28 2.16 5.79
C GLN A 81 -5.26 1.34 4.94
N ASN A 82 -4.98 1.19 3.64
CA ASN A 82 -5.84 0.38 2.77
C ASN A 82 -5.81 -1.11 3.12
N LEU A 83 -4.66 -1.65 3.54
CA LEU A 83 -4.57 -3.04 4.03
C LEU A 83 -5.36 -3.24 5.33
N GLN A 84 -5.29 -2.29 6.26
CA GLN A 84 -6.11 -2.32 7.48
C GLN A 84 -7.61 -2.26 7.16
N ALA A 85 -8.01 -1.38 6.24
CA ALA A 85 -9.40 -1.31 5.78
C ALA A 85 -9.84 -2.61 5.09
N ALA A 86 -8.95 -3.30 4.37
CA ALA A 86 -9.23 -4.60 3.78
C ALA A 86 -9.47 -5.69 4.85
N LEU A 87 -8.70 -5.69 5.94
CA LEU A 87 -8.91 -6.61 7.08
C LEU A 87 -10.30 -6.42 7.70
N ILE A 88 -10.72 -5.17 7.91
CA ILE A 88 -12.06 -4.86 8.44
C ILE A 88 -13.15 -5.38 7.50
N ARG A 89 -12.97 -5.28 6.18
CA ARG A 89 -13.93 -5.81 5.20
C ARG A 89 -14.00 -7.33 5.20
N ILE A 90 -12.87 -8.00 5.44
CA ILE A 90 -12.82 -9.45 5.60
C ILE A 90 -13.65 -9.86 6.82
N GLU A 91 -13.47 -9.16 7.96
CA GLU A 91 -14.24 -9.41 9.18
C GLU A 91 -15.75 -9.17 8.99
N ASN A 92 -16.10 -8.13 8.22
CA ASN A 92 -17.49 -7.85 7.84
C ASN A 92 -18.02 -8.74 6.70
N LYS A 93 -17.23 -9.69 6.17
CA LYS A 93 -17.60 -10.57 5.05
C LYS A 93 -18.04 -9.84 3.77
N THR A 94 -17.56 -8.60 3.58
CA THR A 94 -17.81 -7.75 2.40
C THR A 94 -16.57 -7.64 1.50
N TYR A 95 -15.50 -8.37 1.83
CA TYR A 95 -14.28 -8.36 1.04
C TYR A 95 -14.49 -8.97 -0.34
N GLY A 96 -13.86 -8.34 -1.35
CA GLY A 96 -13.97 -8.78 -2.73
C GLY A 96 -15.29 -8.42 -3.43
N VAL A 97 -16.16 -7.63 -2.78
CA VAL A 97 -17.34 -7.02 -3.41
C VAL A 97 -17.00 -5.61 -3.86
N CYS A 98 -17.27 -5.29 -5.13
CA CYS A 98 -17.06 -3.95 -5.65
C CYS A 98 -18.04 -2.96 -5.02
N ARG A 99 -17.54 -1.86 -4.46
CA ARG A 99 -18.38 -0.85 -3.80
C ARG A 99 -19.32 -0.11 -4.75
N GLU A 100 -18.96 0.02 -6.03
CA GLU A 100 -19.79 0.69 -7.05
C GLU A 100 -20.75 -0.26 -7.73
N THR A 101 -20.26 -1.41 -8.21
CA THR A 101 -21.06 -2.32 -9.04
C THR A 101 -21.75 -3.42 -8.26
N GLY A 102 -21.38 -3.64 -6.98
CA GLY A 102 -21.86 -4.77 -6.18
C GLY A 102 -21.42 -6.15 -6.69
N LYS A 103 -20.57 -6.21 -7.74
CA LYS A 103 -20.09 -7.46 -8.34
C LYS A 103 -18.89 -8.03 -7.57
N LEU A 104 -18.73 -9.36 -7.63
CA LEU A 104 -17.54 -10.06 -7.15
C LEU A 104 -16.30 -9.69 -7.99
N ILE A 105 -15.26 -9.20 -7.32
CA ILE A 105 -13.94 -8.92 -7.91
C ILE A 105 -13.19 -10.25 -8.04
N PRO A 106 -12.63 -10.61 -9.20
CA PRO A 106 -11.98 -11.90 -9.39
C PRO A 106 -10.82 -12.14 -8.41
N LYS A 107 -10.72 -13.37 -7.89
CA LYS A 107 -9.71 -13.79 -6.89
C LYS A 107 -8.26 -13.53 -7.32
N GLU A 108 -7.94 -13.68 -8.60
CA GLU A 108 -6.61 -13.40 -9.14
C GLU A 108 -6.19 -11.93 -8.92
N ARG A 109 -7.13 -11.00 -9.07
CA ARG A 109 -6.91 -9.56 -8.84
C ARG A 109 -6.65 -9.28 -7.36
N LEU A 110 -7.42 -9.89 -6.47
CA LEU A 110 -7.27 -9.73 -5.01
C LEU A 110 -5.95 -10.33 -4.51
N ARG A 111 -5.48 -11.43 -5.12
CA ARG A 111 -4.15 -12.00 -4.83
C ARG A 111 -3.02 -11.03 -5.20
N ALA A 112 -3.09 -10.42 -6.38
CA ALA A 112 -2.11 -9.44 -6.82
C ALA A 112 -2.16 -8.16 -5.97
N VAL A 113 -3.36 -7.59 -5.82
CA VAL A 113 -3.61 -6.29 -5.19
C VAL A 113 -4.71 -6.44 -4.13
N PRO A 114 -4.37 -6.85 -2.90
CA PRO A 114 -5.36 -7.21 -1.88
C PRO A 114 -6.09 -6.00 -1.27
N HIS A 115 -5.59 -4.80 -1.55
CA HIS A 115 -6.21 -3.53 -1.14
C HIS A 115 -7.12 -2.93 -2.23
N ALA A 116 -7.29 -3.61 -3.36
CA ALA A 116 -8.12 -3.11 -4.46
C ALA A 116 -9.61 -3.07 -4.02
N THR A 117 -10.15 -1.85 -3.92
CA THR A 117 -11.55 -1.62 -3.53
C THR A 117 -12.50 -1.50 -4.72
N LEU A 118 -11.94 -1.30 -5.92
CA LEU A 118 -12.65 -1.06 -7.16
C LEU A 118 -12.42 -2.21 -8.15
N SER A 119 -13.48 -2.59 -8.86
CA SER A 119 -13.36 -3.51 -9.99
C SER A 119 -12.63 -2.85 -11.16
N ILE A 120 -12.15 -3.66 -12.11
CA ILE A 120 -11.45 -3.17 -13.31
C ILE A 120 -12.30 -2.16 -14.08
N GLU A 121 -13.61 -2.42 -14.18
CA GLU A 121 -14.61 -1.54 -14.80
C GLU A 121 -14.65 -0.15 -14.14
N ALA A 122 -14.70 -0.09 -12.81
CA ALA A 122 -14.72 1.15 -12.03
C ALA A 122 -13.40 1.94 -12.15
N LYS A 123 -12.26 1.25 -12.08
CA LYS A 123 -10.94 1.90 -12.20
C LYS A 123 -10.66 2.44 -13.61
N LEU A 124 -11.28 1.86 -14.64
CA LEU A 124 -11.21 2.37 -16.01
C LEU A 124 -12.03 3.66 -16.17
N ASN A 125 -13.12 3.80 -15.40
CA ASN A 125 -14.00 4.96 -15.44
C ASN A 125 -13.47 6.17 -14.66
N GLU A 126 -12.66 5.95 -13.61
CA GLU A 126 -12.03 7.03 -12.81
C GLU A 126 -10.86 7.72 -13.54
N LYS A 127 -10.34 7.12 -14.62
CA LYS A 127 -9.22 7.67 -15.42
C LYS A 127 -9.67 8.49 -16.64
N LYS A 128 -10.96 8.78 -16.78
CA LYS A 128 -11.49 9.64 -17.84
C LYS A 128 -11.54 11.11 -17.42
#